data_AF-A0A7V2P588-F1
#
_entry.id   AF-A0A7V2P588-F1
#
_cell.length_a   1.000
_cell.length_b   1.000
_cell.length_c   1.000
_cell.angle_alpha   90.00
_cell.angle_beta   90.00
_cell.angle_gamma   90.00
#
_symmetry.space_group_name_H-M   'P 1'
#
loop_
_entity.id
_entity.type
_entity.pdbx_description
1 polymer ?
#
loop_
_entity_poly.entity_id
_entity_poly.type
_entity_poly.pdbx_seq_one_letter_code
_entity_poly.pdbx_strand_id
1 'polypeptide(L)'
;MEHISEILKRTKVRNTTGKDTGTWSSTSDEEPSGTGCPVCRGAGFVHPLLDSGKPDFSRATACRCLLNVASKERRYLRERYSNIGSLNRLTFDNLIPEGRSGCAASQDRFRVAFQAARDFAAEPKGWLIFVGPSGCGKTHLAAAIANEYISRGKPDFFITAA
;
A
#
# COMPACT_ATOMS: atom_id res chain seq x y z
N MET A 1 6.93 -12.62 -31.78
CA MET A 1 6.60 -12.39 -30.36
C MET A 1 5.12 -12.07 -30.31
N GLU A 2 4.31 -12.91 -29.67
CA GLU A 2 2.88 -12.66 -29.55
C GLU A 2 2.62 -11.42 -28.67
N HIS A 3 1.68 -10.58 -29.09
CA HIS A 3 1.35 -9.33 -28.41
C HIS A 3 0.43 -9.63 -27.21
N ILE A 4 0.73 -9.05 -26.04
CA ILE A 4 0.00 -9.28 -24.78
C ILE A 4 -1.53 -9.18 -24.91
N SER A 5 -2.01 -8.34 -25.83
CA SER A 5 -3.44 -8.18 -26.13
C SER A 5 -4.13 -9.44 -26.67
N GLU A 6 -3.40 -10.33 -27.36
CA GLU A 6 -3.97 -11.58 -27.88
C GLU A 6 -4.09 -12.66 -26.80
N ILE A 7 -3.15 -12.68 -25.85
CA ILE A 7 -3.17 -13.60 -24.71
C ILE A 7 -4.39 -13.31 -23.83
N LEU A 8 -4.69 -12.04 -23.59
CA LEU A 8 -5.82 -11.62 -22.75
C LEU A 8 -7.19 -11.91 -23.39
N LYS A 9 -7.29 -11.97 -24.73
CA LYS A 9 -8.53 -12.34 -25.42
C LYS A 9 -8.85 -13.84 -25.32
N ARG A 10 -7.84 -14.70 -25.14
CA ARG A 10 -8.02 -16.16 -25.07
C ARG A 10 -8.51 -16.62 -23.69
N THR A 11 -8.27 -15.85 -22.65
CA THR A 11 -8.71 -16.17 -21.29
C THR A 11 -10.16 -15.72 -21.06
N LYS A 12 -11.12 -16.40 -21.71
CA LYS A 12 -12.53 -16.32 -21.30
C LYS A 12 -12.69 -16.99 -19.93
N VAL A 13 -13.08 -16.20 -18.94
CA VAL A 13 -13.45 -16.63 -17.59
C VAL A 13 -14.51 -17.72 -17.66
N ARG A 14 -14.20 -18.91 -17.12
CA ARG A 14 -15.17 -19.95 -16.84
C ARG A 14 -15.97 -19.51 -15.61
N ASN A 15 -17.20 -19.05 -15.82
CA ASN A 15 -18.18 -18.92 -14.75
C ASN A 15 -18.61 -20.33 -14.29
N THR A 16 -18.41 -20.64 -13.02
CA THR A 16 -19.02 -21.80 -12.36
C THR A 16 -20.35 -21.39 -11.74
N THR A 17 -21.43 -21.88 -12.31
CA THR A 17 -22.82 -21.71 -11.88
C THR A 17 -23.15 -22.59 -10.67
N GLY A 18 -24.03 -22.09 -9.79
CA GLY A 18 -25.02 -22.94 -9.11
C GLY A 18 -25.16 -22.79 -7.59
N LYS A 19 -25.97 -21.82 -7.13
CA LYS A 19 -27.28 -22.13 -6.52
C LYS A 19 -28.11 -20.88 -6.30
N ASP A 20 -29.31 -20.91 -6.88
CA ASP A 20 -30.31 -19.86 -6.93
C ASP A 20 -31.07 -19.72 -5.60
N THR A 21 -31.45 -18.48 -5.28
CA THR A 21 -32.78 -18.15 -4.73
C THR A 21 -33.07 -16.71 -5.07
N GLY A 22 -33.99 -16.52 -6.02
CA GLY A 22 -34.28 -15.22 -6.61
C GLY A 22 -35.09 -14.30 -5.69
N THR A 23 -34.95 -13.01 -5.93
CA THR A 23 -36.09 -12.09 -5.99
C THR A 23 -35.77 -11.05 -7.03
N TRP A 24 -36.58 -11.04 -8.08
CA TRP A 24 -36.55 -10.12 -9.20
C TRP A 24 -37.12 -8.78 -8.73
N SER A 25 -36.36 -7.71 -8.85
CA SER A 25 -36.93 -6.37 -8.99
C SER A 25 -36.15 -5.65 -10.08
N SER A 26 -36.82 -5.48 -11.21
CA SER A 26 -36.38 -4.61 -12.28
C SER A 26 -36.39 -3.18 -11.75
N THR A 27 -35.22 -2.56 -11.64
CA THR A 27 -35.09 -1.10 -11.65
C THR A 27 -34.06 -0.76 -12.71
N SER A 28 -34.56 -0.19 -13.81
CA SER A 28 -33.76 0.66 -14.67
C SER A 28 -33.28 1.86 -13.86
N ASP A 29 -32.13 2.38 -14.29
CA ASP A 29 -31.58 3.70 -13.94
C ASP A 29 -30.97 3.83 -12.55
N GLU A 30 -29.64 3.66 -12.50
CA GLU A 30 -28.69 4.78 -12.38
C GLU A 30 -27.28 4.22 -12.15
N GLU A 31 -26.44 4.27 -13.20
CA GLU A 31 -24.99 4.30 -13.02
C GLU A 31 -24.65 5.43 -12.03
N PRO A 32 -23.85 5.21 -10.98
CA PRO A 32 -23.55 6.26 -10.02
C PRO A 32 -22.78 7.38 -10.72
N SER A 33 -23.50 8.45 -11.02
CA SER A 33 -22.99 9.68 -11.57
C SER A 33 -22.01 10.34 -10.58
N GLY A 34 -20.73 10.41 -10.98
CA GLY A 34 -19.75 11.42 -10.58
C GLY A 34 -19.58 11.74 -9.09
N THR A 35 -19.09 10.80 -8.26
CA THR A 35 -18.71 11.06 -6.85
C THR A 35 -17.22 10.86 -6.56
N GLY A 36 -16.35 11.08 -7.54
CA GLY A 36 -14.90 11.05 -7.37
C GLY A 36 -14.29 12.46 -7.39
N CYS A 37 -13.24 12.71 -6.61
CA CYS A 37 -12.47 13.96 -6.74
C CYS A 37 -12.01 14.13 -8.20
N PRO A 38 -12.23 15.28 -8.87
CA PRO A 38 -11.88 15.45 -10.29
C PRO A 38 -10.38 15.36 -10.56
N VAL A 39 -9.56 15.54 -9.52
CA VAL A 39 -8.09 15.53 -9.59
C VAL A 39 -7.55 14.12 -9.42
N CYS A 40 -7.85 13.46 -8.30
CA CYS A 40 -7.29 12.14 -8.00
C CYS A 40 -8.25 10.97 -8.30
N ARG A 41 -9.50 11.25 -8.67
CA ARG A 41 -10.57 10.25 -8.93
C ARG A 41 -10.73 9.24 -7.81
N GLY A 42 -10.56 9.70 -6.57
CA GLY A 42 -10.64 8.86 -5.38
C GLY A 42 -9.34 8.13 -5.01
N ALA A 43 -8.21 8.39 -5.67
CA ALA A 43 -6.90 7.81 -5.29
C ALA A 43 -6.21 8.51 -4.10
N GLY A 44 -6.63 9.74 -3.77
CA GLY A 44 -6.07 10.51 -2.64
C GLY A 44 -4.68 11.12 -2.86
N PHE A 45 -3.87 10.58 -3.77
CA PHE A 45 -2.54 11.08 -4.13
C PHE A 45 -2.40 11.32 -5.64
N VAL A 46 -1.48 12.20 -6.01
CA VAL A 46 -1.15 12.55 -7.40
C VAL A 46 0.34 12.79 -7.59
N HIS A 47 0.82 12.51 -8.80
CA HIS A 47 2.15 12.93 -9.25
C HIS A 47 2.08 14.39 -9.71
N PRO A 48 2.90 15.29 -9.14
CA PRO A 48 2.94 16.69 -9.56
C PRO A 48 3.46 16.78 -11.00
N LEU A 49 3.11 17.86 -11.72
CA LEU A 49 3.62 18.09 -13.07
C LEU A 49 5.01 18.75 -13.00
N LEU A 50 5.92 18.32 -13.87
CA LEU A 50 7.17 19.01 -14.19
C LEU A 50 6.86 20.28 -15.00
N ASP A 51 7.84 21.18 -15.12
CA ASP A 51 7.74 22.38 -15.97
C ASP A 51 7.43 22.04 -17.45
N SER A 52 7.79 20.83 -17.88
CA SER A 52 7.46 20.28 -19.19
C SER A 52 5.99 19.87 -19.37
N GLY A 53 5.16 19.98 -18.32
CA GLY A 53 3.76 19.54 -18.30
C GLY A 53 3.57 18.02 -18.13
N LYS A 54 4.64 17.24 -18.02
CA LYS A 54 4.59 15.78 -17.79
C LYS A 54 4.53 15.45 -16.29
N PRO A 55 3.88 14.33 -15.88
CA PRO A 55 3.91 13.90 -14.48
C PRO A 55 5.33 13.55 -14.00
N ASP A 56 5.66 13.99 -12.80
CA ASP A 56 6.84 13.58 -12.04
C ASP A 56 6.55 12.30 -11.26
N PHE A 57 6.85 11.16 -11.88
CA PHE A 57 6.68 9.84 -11.26
C PHE A 57 7.60 9.59 -10.06
N SER A 58 8.62 10.44 -9.85
CA SER A 58 9.51 10.30 -8.69
C SER A 58 8.87 10.78 -7.38
N ARG A 59 7.79 11.58 -7.46
CA ARG A 59 7.15 12.21 -6.30
C ARG A 59 5.66 11.92 -6.26
N ALA A 60 5.16 11.39 -5.15
CA ALA A 60 3.74 11.30 -4.88
C ALA A 60 3.35 12.35 -3.83
N THR A 61 2.33 13.17 -4.13
CA THR A 61 1.85 14.23 -3.23
C THR A 61 0.35 14.06 -2.93
N ALA A 62 -0.06 14.48 -1.73
CA ALA A 62 -1.47 14.40 -1.34
C ALA A 62 -2.34 15.31 -2.23
N CYS A 63 -3.43 14.77 -2.77
CA CYS A 63 -4.40 15.56 -3.50
C CYS A 63 -5.06 16.59 -2.56
N ARG A 64 -5.43 17.76 -3.08
CA ARG A 64 -6.16 18.78 -2.33
C ARG A 64 -7.41 18.26 -1.61
N CYS A 65 -8.11 17.28 -2.17
CA CYS A 65 -9.28 16.69 -1.51
C CYS A 65 -8.90 15.96 -0.22
N LEU A 66 -7.74 15.31 -0.18
CA LEU A 66 -7.20 14.66 1.02
C LEU A 66 -6.71 15.71 2.03
N LEU A 67 -6.23 16.86 1.57
CA LEU A 67 -5.85 17.97 2.44
C LEU A 67 -7.05 18.70 3.04
N ASN A 68 -8.22 18.74 2.38
CA ASN A 68 -9.40 19.46 2.88
C ASN A 68 -10.20 18.69 3.95
N VAL A 69 -9.78 17.48 4.27
CA VAL A 69 -10.42 16.58 5.23
C VAL A 69 -9.86 16.82 6.65
N ALA A 70 -10.67 16.65 7.71
CA ALA A 70 -10.24 16.83 9.10
C ALA A 70 -9.07 15.89 9.48
N SER A 71 -8.19 16.30 10.41
CA SER A 71 -6.92 15.61 10.72
C SER A 71 -7.05 14.12 11.07
N LYS A 72 -8.13 13.69 11.76
CA LYS A 72 -8.39 12.27 12.05
C LYS A 72 -8.75 11.47 10.80
N GLU A 73 -9.61 12.02 9.95
CA GLU A 73 -10.08 11.41 8.71
C GLU A 73 -8.94 11.33 7.67
N ARG A 74 -7.98 12.27 7.70
CA ARG A 74 -6.75 12.20 6.88
C ARG A 74 -5.92 10.96 7.17
N ARG A 75 -5.80 10.54 8.44
CA ARG A 75 -5.01 9.35 8.81
C ARG A 75 -5.68 8.08 8.28
N TYR A 76 -6.98 7.94 8.52
CA TYR A 76 -7.78 6.82 8.04
C TYR A 76 -7.66 6.65 6.51
N LEU A 77 -7.75 7.74 5.75
CA LEU A 77 -7.61 7.69 4.30
C LEU A 77 -6.22 7.25 3.85
N ARG A 78 -5.14 7.73 4.49
CA ARG A 78 -3.77 7.30 4.15
C ARG A 78 -3.57 5.81 4.37
N GLU A 79 -4.03 5.31 5.51
CA GLU A 79 -4.00 3.87 5.82
C GLU A 79 -4.80 3.08 4.77
N ARG A 80 -6.01 3.54 4.43
CA ARG A 80 -6.87 2.90 3.41
C ARG A 80 -6.21 2.85 2.03
N TYR A 81 -5.59 3.94 1.57
CA TYR A 81 -4.97 3.99 0.25
C TYR A 81 -3.61 3.30 0.18
N SER A 82 -2.94 3.13 1.32
CA SER A 82 -1.65 2.46 1.38
C SER A 82 -1.70 0.96 1.16
N ASN A 83 -2.89 0.35 1.13
CA ASN A 83 -3.04 -1.11 1.05
C ASN A 83 -2.34 -1.88 2.20
N ILE A 84 -2.01 -1.21 3.32
CA ILE A 84 -1.34 -1.83 4.48
C ILE A 84 -2.24 -2.81 5.22
N GLY A 85 -3.57 -2.63 5.13
CA GLY A 85 -4.58 -3.55 5.67
C GLY A 85 -4.35 -3.91 7.14
N SER A 86 -4.35 -5.22 7.43
CA SER A 86 -4.18 -5.77 8.79
C SER A 86 -2.76 -5.62 9.36
N LEU A 87 -1.80 -5.14 8.55
CA LEU A 87 -0.42 -4.90 8.97
C LEU A 87 -0.24 -3.50 9.60
N ASN A 88 -1.30 -2.69 9.68
CA ASN A 88 -1.26 -1.34 10.28
C ASN A 88 -0.78 -1.32 11.76
N ARG A 89 -0.95 -2.43 12.47
CA ARG A 89 -0.52 -2.63 13.86
C ARG A 89 0.97 -2.92 14.02
N LEU A 90 1.67 -3.22 12.92
CA LEU A 90 3.09 -3.55 12.93
C LEU A 90 3.89 -2.25 12.84
N THR A 91 4.09 -1.60 13.99
CA THR A 91 4.86 -0.35 14.12
C THR A 91 6.19 -0.62 14.80
N PHE A 92 7.12 0.34 14.71
CA PHE A 92 8.38 0.27 15.45
C PHE A 92 8.17 0.22 16.97
N ASP A 93 7.10 0.84 17.48
CA ASP A 93 6.75 0.81 18.91
C ASP A 93 6.34 -0.59 19.39
N ASN A 94 5.77 -1.41 18.50
CA ASN A 94 5.28 -2.76 18.81
C ASN A 94 6.30 -3.87 18.47
N LEU A 95 7.41 -3.51 17.83
CA LEU A 95 8.46 -4.44 17.43
C LEU A 95 9.48 -4.62 18.54
N ILE A 96 9.94 -5.85 18.73
CA ILE A 96 11.05 -6.17 19.62
C ILE A 96 12.36 -5.91 18.85
N PRO A 97 13.22 -4.97 19.27
CA PRO A 97 14.44 -4.62 18.54
C PRO A 97 15.43 -5.78 18.35
N GLU A 98 15.41 -6.76 19.24
CA GLU A 98 16.23 -7.99 19.17
C GLU A 98 15.56 -9.10 18.35
N GLY A 99 14.29 -8.92 17.96
CA GLY A 99 13.49 -9.97 17.36
C GLY A 99 13.11 -11.07 18.36
N ARG A 100 12.48 -12.14 17.85
CA ARG A 100 11.93 -13.24 18.67
C ARG A 100 12.79 -14.51 18.67
N SER A 101 13.97 -14.46 18.05
CA SER A 101 14.85 -15.63 18.02
C SER A 101 15.46 -15.87 19.40
N GLY A 102 15.60 -17.13 19.80
CA GLY A 102 16.34 -17.51 21.01
C GLY A 102 17.86 -17.54 20.82
N CYS A 103 18.37 -17.33 19.59
CA CYS A 103 19.80 -17.39 19.30
C CYS A 103 20.40 -15.98 19.19
N ALA A 104 21.47 -15.72 19.95
CA ALA A 104 22.12 -14.42 20.03
C ALA A 104 22.56 -13.90 18.65
N ALA A 105 23.16 -14.75 17.82
CA ALA A 105 23.60 -14.37 16.47
C ALA A 105 22.43 -13.94 15.57
N SER A 106 21.24 -14.50 15.73
CA SER A 106 20.04 -14.08 14.98
C SER A 106 19.48 -12.77 15.54
N GLN A 107 19.52 -12.59 16.86
CA GLN A 107 19.10 -11.34 17.50
C GLN A 107 19.98 -10.17 17.08
N ASP A 108 21.29 -10.36 17.02
CA ASP A 108 22.23 -9.32 16.56
C ASP A 108 21.97 -8.94 15.11
N ARG A 109 21.77 -9.92 14.22
CA ARG A 109 21.40 -9.67 12.82
C ARG A 109 20.07 -8.93 12.71
N PHE A 110 19.08 -9.30 13.52
CA PHE A 110 17.79 -8.63 13.52
C PHE A 110 17.91 -7.19 14.03
N ARG A 111 18.73 -6.94 15.07
CA ARG A 111 18.99 -5.60 15.60
C ARG A 111 19.59 -4.67 14.54
N VAL A 112 20.54 -5.18 13.75
CA VAL A 112 21.11 -4.44 12.61
C VAL A 112 20.03 -4.12 11.56
N ALA A 113 19.20 -5.10 11.20
CA ALA A 113 18.11 -4.89 10.24
C ALA A 113 17.04 -3.92 10.76
N PHE A 114 16.73 -3.98 12.06
CA PHE A 114 15.81 -3.06 12.73
C PHE A 114 16.32 -1.62 12.69
N GLN A 115 17.60 -1.41 12.99
CA GLN A 115 18.20 -0.08 12.91
C GLN A 115 18.19 0.45 11.47
N ALA A 116 18.60 -0.36 10.49
CA ALA A 116 18.55 0.02 9.09
C ALA A 116 17.11 0.36 8.63
N ALA A 117 16.10 -0.35 9.14
CA ALA A 117 14.69 -0.04 8.88
C ALA A 117 14.28 1.32 9.46
N ARG A 118 14.69 1.65 10.70
CA ARG A 118 14.41 2.95 11.34
C ARG A 118 15.05 4.10 10.55
N ASP A 119 16.30 3.93 10.16
CA ASP A 119 17.05 4.94 9.42
C ASP A 119 16.42 5.17 8.03
N PHE A 120 16.07 4.10 7.33
CA PHE A 120 15.38 4.19 6.04
C PHE A 120 13.98 4.82 6.15
N ALA A 121 13.21 4.50 7.19
CA ALA A 121 11.90 5.12 7.42
C ALA A 121 12.02 6.62 7.73
N ALA A 122 13.13 7.04 8.36
CA ALA A 122 13.39 8.43 8.67
C ALA A 122 13.67 9.25 7.41
N GLU A 123 14.55 8.74 6.53
CA GLU A 123 14.92 9.36 5.27
C GLU A 123 15.06 8.33 4.14
N PRO A 124 13.95 7.98 3.46
CA PRO A 124 14.00 6.94 2.42
C PRO A 124 14.80 7.43 1.22
N LYS A 125 15.99 6.85 1.03
CA LYS A 125 16.88 7.10 -0.10
C LYS A 125 17.26 5.78 -0.75
N GLY A 126 17.06 5.68 -2.07
CA GLY A 126 17.35 4.46 -2.82
C GLY A 126 16.47 3.29 -2.40
N TRP A 127 17.06 2.10 -2.34
CA TRP A 127 16.36 0.84 -2.05
C TRP A 127 16.90 0.20 -0.77
N LEU A 128 15.99 -0.28 0.08
CA LEU A 128 16.31 -1.17 1.20
C LEU A 128 15.75 -2.57 0.91
N ILE A 129 16.61 -3.58 1.00
CA ILE A 129 16.25 -4.98 0.71
C ILE A 129 16.52 -5.82 1.94
N PHE A 130 15.50 -6.52 2.43
CA PHE A 130 15.64 -7.50 3.52
C PHE A 130 15.74 -8.92 2.95
N VAL A 131 16.81 -9.62 3.29
CA VAL A 131 17.06 -11.01 2.87
C VAL A 131 17.18 -11.91 4.10
N GLY A 132 16.53 -13.07 4.08
CA GLY A 132 16.61 -14.03 5.17
C GLY A 132 15.51 -15.10 5.13
N PRO A 133 15.59 -16.11 6.01
CA PRO A 133 14.65 -17.23 6.05
C PRO A 133 13.22 -16.79 6.35
N SER A 134 12.25 -17.66 6.09
CA SER A 134 10.85 -17.41 6.46
C SER A 134 10.72 -17.17 7.97
N GLY A 135 9.79 -16.31 8.38
CA GLY A 135 9.56 -16.01 9.80
C GLY A 135 10.59 -15.13 10.50
N CYS A 136 11.67 -14.67 9.85
CA CYS A 136 12.67 -13.81 10.49
C CYS A 136 12.27 -12.33 10.65
N GLY A 137 11.04 -11.96 10.30
CA GLY A 137 10.49 -10.61 10.53
C GLY A 137 10.62 -9.62 9.38
N LYS A 138 11.01 -10.03 8.15
CA LYS A 138 11.10 -9.15 6.97
C LYS A 138 9.83 -8.33 6.73
N THR A 139 8.67 -9.00 6.68
CA THR A 139 7.37 -8.35 6.48
C THR A 139 7.02 -7.42 7.64
N HIS A 140 7.46 -7.73 8.85
CA HIS A 140 7.20 -6.86 10.01
C HIS A 140 8.02 -5.57 9.92
N LEU A 141 9.30 -5.66 9.54
CA LEU A 141 10.14 -4.48 9.31
C LEU A 141 9.61 -3.63 8.15
N ALA A 142 9.22 -4.25 7.03
CA ALA A 142 8.63 -3.55 5.89
C ALA A 142 7.33 -2.83 6.28
N ALA A 143 6.43 -3.49 7.01
CA ALA A 143 5.19 -2.88 7.49
C ALA A 143 5.46 -1.74 8.48
N ALA A 144 6.47 -1.86 9.35
CA ALA A 144 6.83 -0.79 10.28
C ALA A 144 7.38 0.45 9.59
N ILE A 145 8.17 0.29 8.53
CA ILE A 145 8.60 1.39 7.67
C ILE A 145 7.38 2.10 7.05
N ALA A 146 6.48 1.33 6.43
CA ALA A 146 5.26 1.86 5.82
C ALA A 146 4.40 2.63 6.84
N ASN A 147 4.14 2.05 8.01
CA ASN A 147 3.35 2.67 9.06
C ASN A 147 3.98 3.96 9.60
N GLU A 148 5.31 3.98 9.78
CA GLU A 148 6.04 5.19 10.15
C GLU A 148 5.84 6.29 9.09
N TYR A 149 5.98 5.95 7.81
CA TYR A 149 5.82 6.89 6.70
C TYR A 149 4.40 7.46 6.61
N ILE A 150 3.39 6.60 6.76
CA ILE A 150 1.97 6.95 6.82
C ILE A 150 1.68 7.88 8.02
N SER A 151 2.22 7.55 9.20
CA SER A 151 2.01 8.31 10.43
C SER A 151 2.56 9.74 10.34
N ARG A 152 3.66 9.94 9.60
CA ARG A 152 4.25 11.25 9.29
C ARG A 152 3.50 12.02 8.21
N GLY A 153 2.36 11.49 7.77
CA GLY A 153 1.54 12.13 6.75
C GLY A 153 2.19 12.08 5.37
N LYS A 154 2.90 11.01 5.04
CA LYS A 154 3.41 10.75 3.69
C LYS A 154 2.64 9.59 3.03
N PRO A 155 2.46 9.60 1.69
CA PRO A 155 1.89 8.45 0.97
C PRO A 155 2.81 7.24 1.05
N ASP A 156 2.24 6.06 1.24
CA ASP A 156 2.91 4.77 1.07
C ASP A 156 2.00 3.86 0.25
N PHE A 157 2.55 2.82 -0.39
CA PHE A 157 1.77 1.78 -1.05
C PHE A 157 2.42 0.42 -0.82
N PHE A 158 1.75 -0.42 -0.03
CA PHE A 158 2.22 -1.72 0.42
C PHE A 158 1.66 -2.83 -0.48
N ILE A 159 2.53 -3.65 -1.04
CA ILE A 159 2.15 -4.77 -1.92
C ILE A 159 2.66 -6.07 -1.32
N THR A 160 1.78 -7.05 -1.19
CA THR A 160 2.14 -8.44 -0.89
C THR A 160 2.03 -9.28 -2.16
N ALA A 161 3.07 -10.02 -2.52
CA ALA A 161 2.97 -11.06 -3.53
C ALA A 161 2.32 -12.30 -2.89
N ALA A 162 1.23 -12.78 -3.50
CA ALA A 162 0.54 -14.02 -3.13
C ALA A 162 1.16 -15.21 -3.88
#